data_AF-A0A8C3YMP5-F1
#
_entry.id   AF-A0A8C3YMP5-F1
#
_cell.length_a   1.000
_cell.length_b   1.000
_cell.length_c   1.000
_cell.angle_alpha   90.00
_cell.angle_beta   90.00
_cell.angle_gamma   90.00
#
_symmetry.space_group_name_H-M   'P 1'
#
loop_
_entity.id
_entity.type
_entity.pdbx_description
1 polymer ?
#
loop_
_entity_poly.entity_id
_entity_poly.type
_entity_poly.pdbx_seq_one_letter_code
_entity_poly.pdbx_strand_id
1 'polypeptide(L)' 'MAAPSMKERQACWGARDAYWKCLDENTEDASQCKKLRSSFESSCPQQWIKYFDKRRDYLKFKEKFEAGEFQPSRTTEKS' A
#
# COMPACT_ATOMS: atom_id res chain seq x y z
N MET A 1 -22.27 9.65 0.30
CA MET A 1 -20.90 10.03 -0.13
C MET A 1 -20.97 10.33 -1.62
N ALA A 2 -20.67 11.56 -2.04
CA ALA A 2 -20.65 11.92 -3.46
C ALA A 2 -19.46 11.28 -4.17
N ALA A 3 -19.59 10.96 -5.45
CA ALA A 3 -18.47 10.48 -6.25
C ALA A 3 -17.43 11.60 -6.41
N PRO A 4 -16.14 11.35 -6.14
CA PRO A 4 -15.11 12.37 -6.27
C PRO A 4 -14.96 12.83 -7.72
N SER A 5 -14.74 14.14 -7.89
CA SER A 5 -14.46 14.76 -9.17
C SER A 5 -13.16 14.23 -9.79
N MET A 6 -12.95 14.47 -11.07
CA MET A 6 -11.71 14.06 -11.76
C MET A 6 -10.45 14.65 -11.09
N LYS A 7 -10.52 15.91 -10.66
CA LYS A 7 -9.42 16.61 -9.99
C LYS A 7 -9.10 16.00 -8.61
N GLU A 8 -10.11 15.67 -7.83
CA GLU A 8 -9.93 15.00 -6.52
C GLU A 8 -9.35 13.60 -6.68
N ARG A 9 -9.77 12.86 -7.72
CA ARG A 9 -9.21 11.56 -8.04
C ARG A 9 -7.72 11.65 -8.41
N GLN A 10 -7.35 12.64 -9.22
CA GLN A 10 -5.95 12.87 -9.60
C GLN A 10 -5.09 13.25 -8.39
N ALA A 11 -5.59 14.12 -7.49
CA ALA A 11 -4.90 14.46 -6.25
C ALA A 11 -4.72 13.25 -5.33
N CYS A 12 -5.77 12.43 -5.17
CA CYS A 12 -5.70 11.20 -4.40
C CYS A 12 -4.67 10.21 -4.94
N TRP A 13 -4.67 9.94 -6.25
CA TRP A 13 -3.71 9.01 -6.86
C TRP A 13 -2.28 9.55 -6.78
N GLY A 14 -2.07 10.86 -6.94
CA GLY A 14 -0.76 11.48 -6.76
C GLY A 14 -0.23 11.33 -5.33
N ALA A 15 -1.08 11.55 -4.32
CA ALA A 15 -0.71 11.37 -2.92
C ALA A 15 -0.41 9.89 -2.59
N ARG A 16 -1.19 8.95 -3.16
CA ARG A 16 -0.93 7.51 -3.07
C ARG A 16 0.46 7.17 -3.61
N ASP A 17 0.76 7.61 -4.82
CA ASP A 17 2.01 7.26 -5.51
C ASP A 17 3.23 7.83 -4.79
N ALA A 18 3.12 9.06 -4.27
CA ALA A 18 4.17 9.64 -3.43
C ALA A 18 4.38 8.84 -2.13
N TYR A 19 3.30 8.42 -1.46
CA TYR A 19 3.39 7.59 -0.25
C TYR A 19 4.01 6.23 -0.55
N TRP A 20 3.58 5.54 -1.62
CA TRP A 20 4.10 4.23 -1.98
C TRP A 20 5.56 4.29 -2.39
N LYS A 21 5.96 5.30 -3.18
CA LYS A 21 7.36 5.52 -3.55
C LYS A 21 8.23 5.69 -2.30
N CYS A 22 7.79 6.48 -1.33
CA CYS A 22 8.52 6.64 -0.08
C CYS A 22 8.71 5.31 0.65
N LEU A 23 7.68 4.47 0.71
CA LEU A 23 7.79 3.15 1.35
C LEU A 23 8.75 2.22 0.59
N ASP A 24 8.71 2.23 -0.74
CA ASP A 24 9.62 1.45 -1.57
C ASP A 24 11.09 1.89 -1.36
N GLU A 25 11.34 3.19 -1.26
CA GLU A 25 12.68 3.77 -0.99
C GLU A 25 13.17 3.52 0.45
N ASN A 26 12.24 3.37 1.41
CA ASN A 26 12.56 3.19 2.83
C ASN A 26 12.31 1.74 3.32
N THR A 27 12.38 0.74 2.43
CA THR A 27 12.26 -0.69 2.79
C THR A 27 11.01 -1.01 3.62
N GLU A 28 9.87 -0.42 3.26
CA GLU A 28 8.57 -0.55 3.94
C GLU A 28 8.48 0.11 5.33
N ASP A 29 9.41 0.98 5.73
CA ASP A 29 9.29 1.75 6.97
C ASP A 29 8.27 2.89 6.86
N ALA A 30 7.02 2.60 7.23
CA ALA A 30 5.93 3.57 7.29
C ALA A 30 6.20 4.75 8.24
N SER A 31 7.17 4.63 9.15
CA SER A 31 7.49 5.69 10.12
C SER A 31 8.13 6.90 9.45
N GLN A 32 8.96 6.67 8.43
CA GLN A 32 9.59 7.74 7.64
C GLN A 32 8.57 8.45 6.76
N CYS A 33 7.52 7.74 6.35
CA CYS A 33 6.54 8.21 5.38
C CYS A 33 5.26 8.80 6.01
N LYS A 34 5.21 9.03 7.33
CA LYS A 34 4.02 9.53 8.06
C LYS A 34 3.43 10.82 7.49
N LYS A 35 4.28 11.75 7.03
CA LYS A 35 3.83 13.01 6.42
C LYS A 35 3.06 12.76 5.12
N LEU A 36 3.58 11.88 4.27
CA LEU A 36 2.94 11.48 3.02
C LEU A 36 1.69 10.63 3.28
N ARG A 37 1.71 9.79 4.33
CA ARG A 37 0.53 9.04 4.78
C ARG A 37 -0.61 9.98 5.13
N SER A 38 -0.34 11.02 5.89
CA SER A 38 -1.34 12.01 6.30
C SER A 38 -1.95 12.72 5.08
N SER A 39 -1.11 13.09 4.10
CA SER A 39 -1.56 13.69 2.84
C SER A 39 -2.42 12.74 1.99
N PHE A 40 -2.05 11.46 1.95
CA PHE A 40 -2.84 10.42 1.28
C PHE A 40 -4.20 10.22 1.96
N GLU A 41 -4.24 10.19 3.29
CA GLU A 41 -5.46 10.03 4.06
C GLU A 41 -6.42 11.23 3.95
N SER A 42 -5.88 12.44 3.81
CA SER A 42 -6.68 13.66 3.64
C SER A 42 -7.19 13.83 2.20
N SER A 43 -6.43 13.35 1.21
CA SER A 43 -6.74 13.56 -0.21
C SER A 43 -7.65 12.49 -0.80
N CYS A 44 -7.78 11.34 -0.13
CA CYS A 44 -8.50 10.18 -0.64
C CYS A 44 -9.73 9.83 0.20
N PRO A 45 -10.80 9.31 -0.43
CA PRO A 45 -11.89 8.67 0.31
C PRO A 45 -11.39 7.49 1.15
N GLN A 46 -11.92 7.34 2.37
CA GLN A 46 -11.58 6.25 3.30
C GLN A 46 -11.69 4.84 2.69
N GLN A 47 -12.69 4.61 1.84
CA GLN A 47 -12.85 3.33 1.14
C GLN A 47 -11.71 3.06 0.15
N TRP A 48 -11.21 4.10 -0.52
CA TRP A 48 -10.12 4.00 -1.48
C TRP A 48 -8.79 3.75 -0.77
N ILE A 49 -8.57 4.41 0.36
CA ILE A 49 -7.38 4.18 1.20
C ILE A 49 -7.30 2.70 1.60
N LYS A 50 -8.39 2.15 2.16
CA LYS A 50 -8.47 0.73 2.52
C LYS A 50 -8.21 -0.20 1.33
N TYR A 51 -8.75 0.13 0.16
CA TYR A 51 -8.51 -0.65 -1.05
C TYR A 51 -7.05 -0.60 -1.50
N PHE A 52 -6.45 0.59 -1.52
CA PHE A 52 -5.07 0.78 -1.94
C PHE A 52 -4.09 0.12 -0.97
N ASP A 53 -4.29 0.25 0.34
CA ASP A 53 -3.44 -0.42 1.34
C ASP A 53 -3.41 -1.94 1.12
N LYS A 54 -4.59 -2.57 1.01
CA LYS A 54 -4.70 -4.01 0.70
C LYS A 54 -4.05 -4.37 -0.63
N ARG A 55 -4.21 -3.52 -1.65
CA ARG A 55 -3.62 -3.74 -2.97
C ARG A 55 -2.09 -3.69 -2.90
N ARG A 56 -1.51 -2.77 -2.12
CA ARG A 56 -0.07 -2.67 -1.93
C ARG A 56 0.48 -3.92 -1.26
N ASP A 57 -0.14 -4.36 -0.16
CA ASP A 57 0.26 -5.56 0.56
C ASP A 57 0.26 -6.79 -0.37
N TYR A 58 -0.80 -6.94 -1.17
CA TYR A 58 -0.87 -8.00 -2.18
C TYR A 58 0.24 -7.90 -3.22
N LEU A 59 0.53 -6.71 -3.75
CA LEU A 59 1.60 -6.52 -4.73
C LEU A 59 2.97 -6.85 -4.16
N LYS A 60 3.26 -6.43 -2.92
CA LYS A 60 4.51 -6.76 -2.22
C LYS A 60 4.62 -8.25 -1.90
N PHE A 61 3.53 -8.88 -1.51
CA PHE A 61 3.49 -10.33 -1.34
C PHE A 61 3.75 -11.06 -2.66
N LYS A 62 3.09 -10.63 -3.74
CA LYS A 62 3.28 -11.17 -5.10
C LYS A 62 4.72 -11.02 -5.57
N GLU A 63 5.33 -9.86 -5.35
CA GLU A 63 6.73 -9.59 -5.68
C GLU A 63 7.68 -10.57 -4.97
N LYS A 64 7.50 -10.78 -3.65
CA LYS A 64 8.28 -11.75 -2.86
C LYS A 64 8.05 -13.20 -3.32
N PHE A 65 6.81 -13.53 -3.67
CA PHE A 65 6.46 -14.85 -4.18
C PHE A 65 7.13 -15.12 -5.53
N GLU A 66 7.08 -14.15 -6.45
CA GLU A 66 7.72 -14.23 -7.77
C GLU A 66 9.26 -14.21 -7.68
N ALA A 67 9.82 -13.53 -6.67
CA ALA A 67 11.26 -13.57 -6.36
C ALA A 67 11.72 -14.93 -5.80
N GLY A 68 10.81 -15.89 -5.57
CA GLY A 68 11.15 -17.20 -5.03
C GLY A 68 11.47 -17.20 -3.52
N GLU A 69 11.23 -16.07 -2.83
CA GLU A 69 11.43 -15.93 -1.38
C GLU A 69 10.28 -16.54 -0.56
N PHE A 70 9.33 -17.21 -1.21
CA PHE A 70 8.27 -17.92 -0.53
C PHE A 70 8.84 -19.15 0.19
N GLN A 71 9.13 -18.97 1.47
CA GLN A 71 9.37 -20.08 2.39
C GLN A 71 8.01 -20.73 2.70
N PRO A 72 7.71 -21.95 2.22
CA PRO A 72 6.60 -22.69 2.76
C PRO A 72 6.80 -22.78 4.28
N SER A 73 5.86 -22.23 5.05
CA SER A 73 5.74 -22.50 6.47
C SER A 73 5.89 -24.00 6.66
N ARG A 74 6.89 -24.41 7.45
CA ARG A 74 7.17 -25.81 7.78
C ARG A 74 5.87 -26.59 7.92
N THR A 75 5.80 -27.70 7.19
CA THR A 75 4.78 -28.73 7.36
C THR A 75 4.50 -28.93 8.84
N THR A 76 3.25 -28.75 9.25
CA THR A 76 2.75 -29.33 10.49
C THR A 76 2.75 -30.84 10.30
N GLU A 77 3.91 -31.46 10.51
CA GLU A 77 4.04 -32.89 10.69
C GLU A 77 4.53 -33.18 12.12
N LYS A 78 3.73 -34.04 12.78
CA LYS A 78 3.96 -34.81 14.01
C LYS A 78 3.55 -34.15 15.33
N SER A 79 2.36 -34.50 15.81
CA SER A 79 2.21 -35.68 16.68
C SER A 79 0.81 -36.27 16.61
#